data_AF-A0A5A4LS31-F1
#
_entry.id   AF-A0A5A4LS31-F1
#
_cell.length_a   1.000
_cell.length_b   1.000
_cell.length_c   1.000
_cell.angle_alpha   90.00
_cell.angle_beta   90.00
_cell.angle_gamma   90.00
#
_symmetry.space_group_name_H-M   'P 1'
#
loop_
_entity.id
_entity.type
_entity.pdbx_description
1 polymer ?
#
loop_
_entity_poly.entity_id
_entity_poly.type
_entity_poly.pdbx_seq_one_letter_code
_entity_poly.pdbx_strand_id
1 'polypeptide(L)'
;IVTTYFPGYQDFVNKIRSTIENSFVGWELEEVLLLDMSLDDGDSKIQNQLKKLQSPVILLYCTKEEATYIFEVANSVGLTGYAYTWIVPSLVAGDTDTVPSEFPTGLISVSYDEWDYGLPARVRDGIAIITTAASDMLSEHSFIPEPKSSCYNTQEKRIYQSNMLNRYLINVTFEGRNLSFSEDGYQMHPKLVIILLTKERKWERVGKWKDKSLQMKYYVWPRFELYPDSEEREDDHLSIVTLEEAPFVIVESVDPLSGTCMRNTVPCQKRIVTENKTDEEPDYVKKCCKGFCIDILKKISKSVKFTYDLYLVTNGKHGKKINGTWNGMIGEVVTKRAYMAVGSLTINEERSEVVDFSVPFIETGISVMVSRSNGTVSPSAFLEPFSADVWVMMFVMLLIISAVAVFVFEYFSPVGYNRCLADGREPGGPSFTIGKAIWLLWG
;
A
#
# COMPACT_ATOMS: atom_id res chain seq x y z
N ILE A 1 -17.70 -16.46 5.10
CA ILE A 1 -17.51 -17.18 6.39
C ILE A 1 -18.46 -18.37 6.40
N VAL A 2 -17.98 -19.55 6.79
CA VAL A 2 -18.78 -20.77 6.94
C VAL A 2 -18.65 -21.22 8.38
N THR A 3 -19.76 -21.38 9.09
CA THR A 3 -19.76 -21.86 10.48
C THR A 3 -20.78 -22.97 10.69
N THR A 4 -20.55 -23.86 11.64
CA THR A 4 -21.57 -24.78 12.17
C THR A 4 -22.23 -24.18 13.42
N TYR A 5 -23.24 -24.86 13.97
CA TYR A 5 -23.84 -24.50 15.26
C TYR A 5 -22.94 -24.79 16.47
N PHE A 6 -21.67 -25.11 16.26
CA PHE A 6 -20.72 -25.36 17.34
C PHE A 6 -20.58 -24.14 18.27
N PRO A 7 -20.53 -24.33 19.61
CA PRO A 7 -20.47 -23.23 20.56
C PRO A 7 -19.32 -22.25 20.28
N GLY A 8 -19.63 -20.96 20.24
CA GLY A 8 -18.67 -19.89 19.93
C GLY A 8 -18.76 -19.35 18.48
N TYR A 9 -19.63 -19.92 17.63
CA TYR A 9 -19.78 -19.44 16.25
C TYR A 9 -20.24 -17.97 16.16
N GLN A 10 -21.13 -17.52 17.06
CA GLN A 10 -21.59 -16.13 17.09
C GLN A 10 -20.46 -15.18 17.48
N ASP A 11 -19.67 -15.55 18.48
CA ASP A 11 -18.53 -14.76 18.94
C ASP A 11 -17.47 -14.66 17.84
N PHE A 12 -17.22 -15.76 17.13
CA PHE A 12 -16.32 -15.78 15.97
C PHE A 12 -16.78 -14.83 14.87
N VAL A 13 -18.05 -14.90 14.45
CA VAL A 13 -18.61 -14.03 13.41
C VAL A 13 -18.61 -12.56 13.86
N ASN A 14 -19.04 -12.29 15.09
CA ASN A 14 -19.08 -10.93 15.65
C ASN A 14 -17.67 -10.34 15.78
N LYS A 15 -16.69 -11.15 16.17
CA LYS A 15 -15.30 -10.69 16.27
C LYS A 15 -14.75 -10.32 14.91
N ILE A 16 -14.99 -11.14 13.87
CA ILE A 16 -14.55 -10.82 12.50
C ILE A 16 -15.24 -9.55 12.00
N ARG A 17 -16.55 -9.41 12.20
CA ARG A 17 -17.29 -8.20 11.81
C ARG A 17 -16.72 -6.95 12.48
N SER A 18 -16.51 -7.00 13.79
CA SER A 18 -15.89 -5.91 14.56
C SER A 18 -14.47 -5.58 14.08
N THR A 19 -13.67 -6.59 13.72
CA THR A 19 -12.33 -6.36 13.16
C THR A 19 -12.37 -5.72 11.77
N ILE A 20 -13.32 -6.12 10.92
CA ILE A 20 -13.52 -5.54 9.59
C ILE A 20 -13.96 -4.08 9.69
N GLU A 21 -14.96 -3.78 10.54
CA GLU A 21 -15.50 -2.43 10.75
C GLU A 21 -14.45 -1.43 11.25
N ASN A 22 -13.56 -1.88 12.14
CA ASN A 22 -12.48 -1.06 12.69
C ASN A 22 -11.26 -0.94 11.76
N SER A 23 -11.25 -1.64 10.64
CA SER A 23 -10.11 -1.64 9.73
C SER A 23 -10.22 -0.55 8.67
N PHE A 24 -9.12 0.16 8.43
CA PHE A 24 -9.01 1.08 7.29
C PHE A 24 -8.84 0.35 5.96
N VAL A 25 -8.89 -0.98 5.93
CA VAL A 25 -8.67 -1.85 4.75
C VAL A 25 -10.01 -2.27 4.14
N GLY A 26 -10.04 -2.42 2.81
CA GLY A 26 -11.28 -2.55 2.00
C GLY A 26 -11.82 -3.95 2.00
N TRP A 27 -11.95 -4.54 3.18
CA TRP A 27 -12.49 -5.88 3.31
C TRP A 27 -13.96 -5.87 2.95
N GLU A 28 -14.33 -6.84 2.11
CA GLU A 28 -15.70 -7.11 1.73
C GLU A 28 -16.04 -8.51 2.26
N LEU A 29 -17.02 -8.57 3.16
CA LEU A 29 -17.57 -9.82 3.64
C LEU A 29 -18.76 -10.16 2.75
N GLU A 30 -18.58 -11.08 1.80
CA GLU A 30 -19.64 -11.45 0.84
C GLU A 30 -20.78 -12.20 1.53
N GLU A 31 -20.48 -13.33 2.18
CA GLU A 31 -21.50 -14.24 2.70
C GLU A 31 -21.11 -14.83 4.07
N VAL A 32 -22.13 -15.12 4.89
CA VAL A 32 -22.01 -15.86 6.16
C VAL A 32 -22.99 -17.03 6.14
N LEU A 33 -22.46 -18.23 5.96
CA LEU A 33 -23.23 -19.46 5.93
C LEU A 33 -23.19 -20.16 7.28
N LEU A 34 -24.37 -20.50 7.79
CA LEU A 34 -24.53 -21.34 8.98
C LEU A 34 -25.04 -22.72 8.53
N LEU A 35 -24.23 -23.74 8.76
CA LEU A 35 -24.52 -25.13 8.41
C LEU A 35 -25.08 -25.87 9.62
N ASP A 36 -26.23 -26.51 9.43
CA ASP A 36 -26.83 -27.39 10.43
C ASP A 36 -26.32 -28.81 10.24
N MET A 37 -25.55 -29.29 11.20
CA MET A 37 -24.96 -30.65 11.22
C MET A 37 -25.78 -31.62 12.08
N SER A 38 -26.83 -31.14 12.76
CA SER A 38 -27.63 -31.94 13.70
C SER A 38 -28.74 -32.74 13.03
N LEU A 39 -29.13 -32.31 11.83
CA LEU A 39 -30.10 -32.98 10.98
C LEU A 39 -29.31 -33.71 9.88
N ASP A 40 -29.59 -35.00 9.66
CA ASP A 40 -29.21 -35.77 8.45
C ASP A 40 -29.90 -35.19 7.17
N ASP A 41 -30.10 -33.88 7.12
CA ASP A 41 -30.73 -33.14 6.03
C ASP A 41 -29.75 -33.19 4.85
N GLY A 42 -30.02 -34.14 3.95
CA GLY A 42 -29.03 -34.75 3.06
C GLY A 42 -28.11 -33.78 2.34
N ASP A 43 -26.86 -34.24 2.15
CA ASP A 43 -25.69 -33.64 1.49
C ASP A 43 -26.01 -32.50 0.50
N SER A 44 -27.05 -32.68 -0.31
CA SER A 44 -27.65 -31.70 -1.21
C SER A 44 -27.88 -30.29 -0.62
N LYS A 45 -28.32 -30.14 0.64
CA LYS A 45 -28.61 -28.83 1.24
C LYS A 45 -27.32 -28.06 1.52
N ILE A 46 -26.36 -28.73 2.16
CA ILE A 46 -25.02 -28.19 2.43
C ILE A 46 -24.31 -27.90 1.10
N GLN A 47 -24.40 -28.83 0.15
CA GLN A 47 -23.84 -28.66 -1.19
C GLN A 47 -24.43 -27.43 -1.92
N ASN A 48 -25.75 -27.21 -1.84
CA ASN A 48 -26.42 -26.06 -2.43
C ASN A 48 -26.05 -24.74 -1.76
N GLN A 49 -25.82 -24.75 -0.44
CA GLN A 49 -25.34 -23.56 0.28
C GLN A 49 -23.88 -23.26 -0.08
N LEU A 50 -23.02 -24.27 -0.12
CA LEU A 50 -21.60 -24.13 -0.48
C LEU A 50 -21.41 -23.64 -1.93
N LYS A 51 -22.25 -24.10 -2.88
CA LYS A 51 -22.23 -23.61 -4.28
C LYS A 51 -22.46 -22.10 -4.43
N LYS A 52 -23.02 -21.42 -3.43
CA LYS A 52 -23.21 -19.97 -3.46
C LYS A 52 -21.91 -19.20 -3.21
N LEU A 53 -20.88 -19.86 -2.69
CA LEU A 53 -19.61 -19.21 -2.35
C LEU A 53 -18.81 -18.89 -3.62
N GLN A 54 -18.48 -17.61 -3.80
CA GLN A 54 -17.64 -17.12 -4.89
C GLN A 54 -16.32 -16.51 -4.39
N SER A 55 -16.24 -16.22 -3.09
CA SER A 55 -15.07 -15.58 -2.49
C SER A 55 -13.83 -16.50 -2.53
N PRO A 56 -12.64 -15.97 -2.88
CA PRO A 56 -11.40 -16.76 -2.92
C PRO A 56 -10.89 -17.17 -1.54
N VAL A 57 -11.29 -16.46 -0.48
CA VAL A 57 -10.87 -16.72 0.91
C VAL A 57 -12.09 -17.18 1.70
N ILE A 58 -12.01 -18.38 2.27
CA ILE A 58 -13.10 -18.96 3.06
C ILE A 58 -12.60 -19.22 4.48
N LEU A 59 -13.24 -18.56 5.45
CA LEU A 59 -13.04 -18.82 6.88
C LEU A 59 -14.03 -19.90 7.33
N LEU A 60 -13.54 -21.01 7.85
CA LEU A 60 -14.37 -22.13 8.33
C LEU A 60 -14.24 -22.29 9.84
N TYR A 61 -15.37 -22.31 10.55
CA TYR A 61 -15.45 -22.53 12.00
C TYR A 61 -16.36 -23.70 12.32
N CYS A 62 -15.78 -24.81 12.79
CA CYS A 62 -16.48 -26.04 13.13
C CYS A 62 -15.57 -26.95 13.96
N THR A 63 -16.07 -28.11 14.38
CA THR A 63 -15.24 -29.16 14.98
C THR A 63 -14.39 -29.89 13.93
N LYS A 64 -13.39 -30.66 14.37
CA LYS A 64 -12.55 -31.48 13.47
C LYS A 64 -13.37 -32.52 12.69
N GLU A 65 -14.38 -33.13 13.30
CA GLU A 65 -15.27 -34.12 12.69
C GLU A 65 -16.26 -33.48 11.69
N GLU A 66 -16.81 -32.32 12.04
CA GLU A 66 -17.65 -31.56 11.11
C GLU A 66 -16.82 -31.08 9.90
N ALA A 67 -15.58 -30.66 10.13
CA ALA A 67 -14.69 -30.21 9.07
C ALA A 67 -14.40 -31.30 8.04
N THR A 68 -14.19 -32.55 8.47
CA THR A 68 -13.94 -33.66 7.52
C THR A 68 -15.10 -33.84 6.56
N TYR A 69 -16.32 -33.83 7.08
CA TYR A 69 -17.52 -33.95 6.26
C TYR A 69 -17.74 -32.72 5.36
N ILE A 70 -17.54 -31.50 5.90
CA ILE A 70 -17.64 -30.26 5.10
C ILE A 70 -16.62 -30.25 3.96
N PHE A 71 -15.39 -30.70 4.21
CA PHE A 71 -14.36 -30.77 3.17
C PHE A 71 -14.63 -31.86 2.15
N GLU A 72 -15.21 -33.00 2.55
CA GLU A 72 -15.68 -34.03 1.61
C GLU A 72 -16.73 -33.46 0.65
N VAL A 73 -17.75 -32.77 1.18
CA VAL A 73 -18.77 -32.11 0.35
C VAL A 73 -18.15 -30.97 -0.48
N ALA A 74 -17.27 -30.16 0.09
CA ALA A 74 -16.58 -29.08 -0.63
C ALA A 74 -15.73 -29.62 -1.78
N ASN A 75 -15.11 -30.78 -1.61
CA ASN A 75 -14.37 -31.47 -2.66
C ASN A 75 -15.28 -31.90 -3.81
N SER A 76 -16.50 -32.38 -3.51
CA SER A 76 -17.50 -32.71 -4.53
C SER A 76 -17.99 -31.48 -5.32
N VAL A 77 -17.92 -30.28 -4.74
CA VAL A 77 -18.31 -29.00 -5.37
C VAL A 77 -17.13 -28.32 -6.07
N GLY A 78 -15.89 -28.76 -5.82
CA GLY A 78 -14.69 -28.14 -6.37
C GLY A 78 -14.21 -26.89 -5.60
N LEU A 79 -14.69 -26.68 -4.37
CA LEU A 79 -14.26 -25.58 -3.50
C LEU A 79 -12.93 -25.85 -2.78
N THR A 80 -12.41 -27.07 -2.89
CA THR A 80 -11.06 -27.45 -2.44
C THR A 80 -9.99 -27.19 -3.50
N GLY A 81 -10.40 -26.71 -4.68
CA GLY A 81 -9.51 -26.38 -5.77
C GLY A 81 -8.67 -25.12 -5.51
N TYR A 82 -7.67 -24.94 -6.35
CA TYR A 82 -6.66 -23.89 -6.31
C TYR A 82 -7.18 -22.44 -6.28
N ALA A 83 -8.41 -22.20 -6.74
CA ALA A 83 -9.03 -20.86 -6.72
C ALA A 83 -9.48 -20.43 -5.30
N TYR A 84 -9.58 -21.37 -4.36
CA TYR A 84 -10.12 -21.15 -3.03
C TYR A 84 -9.07 -21.53 -1.98
N THR A 85 -8.90 -20.69 -0.97
CA THR A 85 -8.09 -21.03 0.20
C THR A 85 -8.94 -21.01 1.45
N TRP A 86 -8.75 -22.05 2.24
CA TRP A 86 -9.45 -22.25 3.49
C TRP A 86 -8.56 -21.86 4.66
N ILE A 87 -9.11 -21.07 5.56
CA ILE A 87 -8.48 -20.71 6.83
C ILE A 87 -9.36 -21.25 7.95
N VAL A 88 -8.77 -22.05 8.83
CA VAL A 88 -9.46 -22.72 9.92
C VAL A 88 -8.82 -22.37 11.28
N PRO A 89 -9.60 -22.39 12.38
CA PRO A 89 -9.07 -22.20 13.72
C PRO A 89 -8.30 -23.44 14.20
N SER A 90 -7.62 -23.29 15.35
CA SER A 90 -6.90 -24.37 16.03
C SER A 90 -7.76 -25.60 16.32
N LEU A 91 -9.07 -25.42 16.52
CA LEU A 91 -10.01 -26.51 16.80
C LEU A 91 -10.08 -27.55 15.66
N VAL A 92 -10.00 -27.09 14.40
CA VAL A 92 -10.12 -27.97 13.23
C VAL A 92 -8.81 -28.71 12.97
N ALA A 93 -7.67 -28.02 13.11
CA ALA A 93 -6.37 -28.69 13.04
C ALA A 93 -6.24 -29.70 14.20
N GLY A 94 -6.60 -29.28 15.41
CA GLY A 94 -6.46 -30.05 16.63
C GLY A 94 -5.02 -30.51 16.79
N ASP A 95 -4.85 -31.82 16.94
CA ASP A 95 -3.54 -32.46 16.91
C ASP A 95 -2.97 -32.46 15.47
N THR A 96 -1.76 -31.92 15.32
CA THR A 96 -1.06 -31.80 14.04
C THR A 96 -0.49 -33.13 13.53
N ASP A 97 -0.41 -34.16 14.37
CA ASP A 97 0.06 -35.49 13.96
C ASP A 97 -1.01 -36.26 13.16
N THR A 98 -2.29 -35.95 13.38
CA THR A 98 -3.42 -36.63 12.73
C THR A 98 -4.09 -35.75 11.69
N VAL A 99 -3.84 -36.02 10.40
CA VAL A 99 -4.38 -35.21 9.28
C VAL A 99 -5.40 -36.04 8.47
N PRO A 100 -6.71 -35.77 8.58
CA PRO A 100 -7.75 -36.47 7.80
C PRO A 100 -7.58 -36.29 6.30
N SER A 101 -7.76 -37.37 5.52
CA SER A 101 -7.56 -37.42 4.05
C SER A 101 -8.29 -36.33 3.28
N GLU A 102 -9.45 -35.92 3.80
CA GLU A 102 -10.39 -34.99 3.17
C GLU A 102 -9.87 -33.55 3.19
N PHE A 103 -8.90 -33.24 4.07
CA PHE A 103 -8.36 -31.90 4.18
C PHE A 103 -7.58 -31.51 2.92
N PRO A 104 -7.91 -30.35 2.30
CA PRO A 104 -7.25 -29.89 1.09
C PRO A 104 -5.81 -29.43 1.38
N THR A 105 -4.91 -29.66 0.43
CA THR A 105 -3.56 -29.10 0.49
C THR A 105 -3.64 -27.57 0.39
N GLY A 106 -2.77 -26.86 1.12
CA GLY A 106 -2.82 -25.40 1.21
C GLY A 106 -3.78 -24.87 2.28
N LEU A 107 -4.38 -25.74 3.09
CA LEU A 107 -5.18 -25.35 4.26
C LEU A 107 -4.33 -24.59 5.26
N ILE A 108 -4.79 -23.40 5.67
CA ILE A 108 -4.12 -22.55 6.64
C ILE A 108 -4.79 -22.72 7.99
N SER A 109 -4.00 -22.95 9.04
CA SER A 109 -4.50 -22.98 10.42
C SER A 109 -3.58 -22.22 11.36
N VAL A 110 -4.09 -21.97 12.56
CA VAL A 110 -3.32 -21.40 13.67
C VAL A 110 -3.28 -22.44 14.78
N SER A 111 -2.08 -22.71 15.31
CA SER A 111 -1.91 -23.62 16.44
C SER A 111 -1.07 -22.97 17.53
N TYR A 112 -1.09 -23.56 18.73
CA TYR A 112 -0.11 -23.23 19.76
C TYR A 112 1.27 -23.71 19.31
N ASP A 113 2.32 -23.02 19.75
CA ASP A 113 3.69 -23.43 19.42
C ASP A 113 4.04 -24.75 20.13
N GLU A 114 3.81 -25.89 19.47
CA GLU A 114 4.13 -27.23 20.00
C GLU A 114 5.62 -27.56 19.85
N TRP A 115 6.25 -27.04 18.81
CA TRP A 115 7.65 -27.29 18.50
C TRP A 115 8.59 -26.62 19.50
N ASP A 116 8.37 -25.34 19.81
CA ASP A 116 9.25 -24.61 20.73
C ASP A 116 8.80 -24.78 22.20
N TYR A 117 7.57 -25.26 22.43
CA TYR A 117 6.96 -25.35 23.77
C TYR A 117 6.14 -26.64 23.96
N GLY A 118 6.88 -27.72 24.26
CA GLY A 118 6.34 -29.07 24.42
C GLY A 118 5.49 -29.28 25.69
N LEU A 119 4.86 -30.46 25.76
CA LEU A 119 3.92 -30.82 26.83
C LEU A 119 4.47 -30.71 28.26
N PRO A 120 5.70 -31.17 28.60
CA PRO A 120 6.22 -31.05 29.96
C PRO A 120 6.35 -29.59 30.42
N ALA A 121 6.72 -28.68 29.52
CA ALA A 121 6.83 -27.25 29.82
C ALA A 121 5.44 -26.63 30.05
N ARG A 122 4.43 -27.04 29.27
CA ARG A 122 3.01 -26.65 29.46
C ARG A 122 2.48 -27.10 30.83
N VAL A 123 2.75 -28.35 31.21
CA VAL A 123 2.33 -28.90 32.51
C VAL A 123 3.01 -28.16 33.66
N ARG A 124 4.32 -27.91 33.55
CA ARG A 124 5.07 -27.13 34.55
C ARG A 124 4.48 -25.73 34.72
N ASP A 125 4.21 -25.03 33.62
CA ASP A 125 3.66 -23.69 33.69
C ASP A 125 2.20 -23.69 34.20
N GLY A 126 1.41 -24.74 33.91
CA GLY A 126 0.09 -24.95 34.50
C GLY A 126 0.14 -25.13 36.02
N ILE A 127 1.08 -25.93 36.53
CA ILE A 127 1.33 -26.08 37.98
C ILE A 127 1.78 -24.75 38.56
N ALA A 128 2.69 -24.04 37.88
CA ALA A 128 3.17 -22.74 38.31
C ALA A 128 2.03 -21.72 38.44
N ILE A 129 1.10 -21.67 37.50
CA ILE A 129 -0.08 -20.79 37.58
C ILE A 129 -0.88 -21.04 38.85
N ILE A 130 -1.20 -22.31 39.13
CA ILE A 130 -1.97 -22.71 40.30
C ILE A 130 -1.20 -22.39 41.60
N THR A 131 0.09 -22.71 41.65
CA THR A 131 0.93 -22.48 42.83
C THR A 131 1.14 -20.99 43.10
N THR A 132 1.39 -20.18 42.07
CA THR A 132 1.55 -18.73 42.21
C THR A 132 0.25 -18.08 42.67
N ALA A 133 -0.89 -18.41 42.05
CA ALA A 133 -2.18 -17.89 42.48
C ALA A 133 -2.53 -18.28 43.93
N ALA A 134 -2.22 -19.52 44.34
CA ALA A 134 -2.39 -19.96 45.72
C ALA A 134 -1.45 -19.24 46.69
N SER A 135 -0.21 -18.98 46.29
CA SER A 135 0.78 -18.22 47.06
C SER A 135 0.36 -16.76 47.25
N ASP A 136 -0.13 -16.11 46.18
CA ASP A 136 -0.60 -14.73 46.22
C ASP A 136 -1.82 -14.60 47.14
N MET A 137 -2.80 -15.50 46.99
CA MET A 137 -3.95 -15.58 47.88
C MET A 137 -3.55 -15.84 49.34
N LEU A 138 -2.57 -16.72 49.59
CA LEU A 138 -2.05 -16.96 50.94
C LEU A 138 -1.40 -15.70 51.52
N SER A 139 -0.63 -14.97 50.71
CA SER A 139 0.05 -13.75 51.17
C SER A 139 -0.92 -12.61 51.50
N GLU A 140 -2.01 -12.44 50.75
CA GLU A 140 -2.99 -11.38 50.99
C GLU A 140 -4.03 -11.76 52.05
N HIS A 141 -4.49 -13.01 52.07
CA HIS A 141 -5.64 -13.43 52.89
C HIS A 141 -5.30 -14.44 53.98
N SER A 142 -4.03 -14.86 54.09
CA SER A 142 -3.51 -15.79 55.12
C SER A 142 -4.23 -17.14 55.16
N PHE A 143 -4.95 -17.52 54.11
CA PHE A 143 -5.71 -18.77 54.02
C PHE A 143 -5.70 -19.32 52.60
N ILE A 144 -5.55 -20.66 52.49
CA ILE A 144 -5.75 -21.40 51.25
C ILE A 144 -7.02 -22.25 51.40
N PRO A 145 -8.00 -22.19 50.47
CA PRO A 145 -9.16 -23.04 50.47
C PRO A 145 -8.76 -24.52 50.43
N GLU A 146 -9.24 -25.30 51.40
CA GLU A 146 -9.05 -26.74 51.37
C GLU A 146 -9.75 -27.35 50.13
N PRO A 147 -9.04 -28.14 49.29
CA PRO A 147 -9.63 -28.77 48.12
C PRO A 147 -10.67 -29.82 48.54
N LYS A 148 -11.83 -29.83 47.89
CA LYS A 148 -12.76 -30.97 48.01
C LYS A 148 -12.33 -32.09 47.08
N SER A 149 -12.26 -33.30 47.60
CA SER A 149 -11.92 -34.53 46.85
C SER A 149 -13.15 -35.27 46.28
N SER A 150 -14.37 -34.80 46.54
CA SER A 150 -15.62 -35.49 46.14
C SER A 150 -16.61 -34.57 45.43
N CYS A 151 -17.10 -35.02 44.27
CA CYS A 151 -18.11 -34.36 43.45
C CYS A 151 -19.56 -34.62 43.89
N TYR A 152 -19.79 -35.56 44.81
CA TYR A 152 -21.14 -36.02 45.20
C TYR A 152 -21.78 -35.24 46.36
N ASN A 153 -21.00 -34.51 47.16
CA ASN A 153 -21.52 -33.74 48.31
C ASN A 153 -21.85 -32.29 47.91
N THR A 154 -23.09 -31.88 48.18
CA THR A 154 -23.75 -30.62 47.76
C THR A 154 -22.90 -29.36 47.98
N GLN A 155 -22.90 -28.49 46.96
CA GLN A 155 -21.97 -27.37 46.74
C GLN A 155 -22.38 -26.04 47.40
N GLU A 156 -23.18 -26.03 48.47
CA GLU A 156 -23.90 -24.80 48.85
C GLU A 156 -23.12 -23.75 49.66
N LYS A 157 -21.95 -24.07 50.27
CA LYS A 157 -21.29 -23.14 51.23
C LYS A 157 -20.01 -22.44 50.76
N ARG A 158 -19.53 -22.61 49.52
CA ARG A 158 -18.23 -22.02 49.07
C ARG A 158 -18.23 -21.29 47.71
N ILE A 159 -19.39 -21.02 47.09
CA ILE A 159 -19.48 -20.24 45.83
C ILE A 159 -18.78 -18.86 45.93
N TYR A 160 -18.78 -18.25 47.12
CA TYR A 160 -18.05 -17.00 47.37
C TYR A 160 -16.51 -17.16 47.37
N GLN A 161 -15.98 -18.32 47.76
CA GLN A 161 -14.53 -18.58 47.84
C GLN A 161 -13.94 -19.00 46.49
N SER A 162 -14.70 -19.69 45.64
CA SER A 162 -14.27 -20.03 44.27
C SER A 162 -14.15 -18.79 43.38
N ASN A 163 -15.06 -17.82 43.53
CA ASN A 163 -14.99 -16.56 42.78
C ASN A 163 -13.75 -15.74 43.13
N MET A 164 -13.27 -15.86 44.37
CA MET A 164 -12.06 -15.17 44.82
C MET A 164 -10.80 -15.82 44.24
N LEU A 165 -10.70 -17.15 44.24
CA LEU A 165 -9.60 -17.86 43.60
C LEU A 165 -9.53 -17.56 42.10
N ASN A 166 -10.68 -17.48 41.42
CA ASN A 166 -10.75 -17.13 40.00
C ASN A 166 -10.09 -15.77 39.71
N ARG A 167 -10.25 -14.78 40.61
CA ARG A 167 -9.60 -13.47 40.47
C ARG A 167 -8.07 -13.56 40.49
N TYR A 168 -7.50 -14.40 41.34
CA TYR A 168 -6.05 -14.61 41.40
C TYR A 168 -5.53 -15.46 40.23
N LEU A 169 -6.35 -16.36 39.68
CA LEU A 169 -5.96 -17.15 38.51
C LEU A 169 -5.92 -16.33 37.22
N ILE A 170 -6.66 -15.22 37.13
CA ILE A 170 -6.71 -14.37 35.91
C ILE A 170 -5.37 -13.68 35.64
N ASN A 171 -4.68 -13.19 36.67
CA ASN A 171 -3.46 -12.39 36.49
C ASN A 171 -2.26 -13.05 37.17
N VAL A 172 -1.58 -13.94 36.45
CA VAL A 172 -0.40 -14.65 36.95
C VAL A 172 0.83 -14.35 36.10
N THR A 173 1.92 -14.01 36.77
CA THR A 173 3.25 -13.86 36.16
C THR A 173 4.19 -14.93 36.72
N PHE A 174 4.96 -15.57 35.85
CA PHE A 174 5.89 -16.63 36.23
C PHE A 174 7.13 -16.60 35.33
N GLU A 175 8.33 -16.66 35.92
CA GLU A 175 9.62 -16.61 35.19
C GLU A 175 9.73 -15.42 34.20
N GLY A 176 9.20 -14.25 34.56
CA GLY A 176 9.18 -13.07 33.69
C GLY A 176 8.26 -13.18 32.48
N ARG A 177 7.42 -14.22 32.39
CA ARG A 177 6.39 -14.41 31.37
C ARG A 177 5.01 -14.09 31.95
N ASN A 178 4.19 -13.43 31.15
CA ASN A 178 2.83 -13.07 31.53
C ASN A 178 1.88 -14.19 31.09
N LEU A 179 1.32 -14.94 32.04
CA LEU A 179 0.45 -16.10 31.81
C LEU A 179 -1.01 -15.76 32.16
N SER A 180 -1.40 -14.51 31.94
CA SER A 180 -2.74 -14.03 32.27
C SER A 180 -3.83 -14.61 31.35
N PHE A 181 -5.04 -14.69 31.90
CA PHE A 181 -6.25 -15.17 31.24
C PHE A 181 -7.24 -14.01 31.00
N SER A 182 -8.14 -14.21 30.04
CA SER A 182 -9.30 -13.36 29.78
C SER A 182 -10.43 -13.70 30.74
N GLU A 183 -11.47 -12.86 30.76
CA GLU A 183 -12.69 -13.14 31.53
C GLU A 183 -13.39 -14.43 31.07
N ASP A 184 -13.25 -14.78 29.78
CA ASP A 184 -13.74 -16.03 29.18
C ASP A 184 -12.89 -17.26 29.54
N GLY A 185 -11.75 -17.08 30.22
CA GLY A 185 -10.86 -18.16 30.64
C GLY A 185 -9.81 -18.58 29.60
N TYR A 186 -9.64 -17.85 28.50
CA TYR A 186 -8.58 -18.09 27.51
C TYR A 186 -7.30 -17.32 27.87
N GLN A 187 -6.15 -17.81 27.44
CA GLN A 187 -4.88 -17.09 27.66
C GLN A 187 -4.86 -15.77 26.85
N MET A 188 -4.47 -14.66 27.47
CA MET A 188 -4.45 -13.32 26.84
C MET A 188 -3.33 -13.14 25.82
N HIS A 189 -2.15 -13.71 26.08
CA HIS A 189 -0.96 -13.56 25.24
C HIS A 189 -0.32 -14.91 24.90
N PRO A 190 -1.04 -15.82 24.20
CA PRO A 190 -0.48 -17.09 23.78
C PRO A 190 0.53 -16.87 22.65
N LYS A 191 1.58 -17.70 22.64
CA LYS A 191 2.49 -17.81 21.49
C LYS A 191 1.84 -18.72 20.46
N LEU A 192 1.41 -18.14 19.35
CA LEU A 192 0.72 -18.85 18.29
C LEU A 192 1.63 -18.97 17.07
N VAL A 193 1.48 -20.06 16.34
CA VAL A 193 2.16 -20.32 15.07
C VAL A 193 1.12 -20.47 13.98
N ILE A 194 1.41 -19.91 12.81
CA ILE A 194 0.61 -20.16 11.60
C ILE A 194 1.21 -21.36 10.90
N ILE A 195 0.36 -22.32 10.59
CA ILE A 195 0.71 -23.59 9.96
C ILE A 195 -0.02 -23.75 8.62
N LEU A 196 0.65 -24.38 7.67
CA LEU A 196 0.15 -24.67 6.33
C LEU A 196 0.22 -26.17 6.06
N LEU A 197 -0.83 -26.75 5.51
CA LEU A 197 -0.83 -28.14 5.09
C LEU A 197 -0.14 -28.30 3.73
N THR A 198 1.00 -28.99 3.70
CA THR A 198 1.79 -29.19 2.47
C THR A 198 1.21 -30.29 1.57
N LYS A 199 1.74 -30.43 0.34
CA LYS A 199 1.40 -31.54 -0.58
C LYS A 199 1.71 -32.91 0.01
N GLU A 200 2.73 -33.00 0.86
CA GLU A 200 3.11 -34.21 1.61
C GLU A 200 2.16 -34.50 2.79
N ARG A 201 1.10 -33.69 2.96
CA ARG A 201 0.10 -33.80 4.03
C ARG A 201 0.71 -33.68 5.42
N LYS A 202 1.74 -32.85 5.56
CA LYS A 202 2.36 -32.47 6.83
C LYS A 202 2.12 -31.00 7.10
N TRP A 203 1.94 -30.65 8.37
CA TRP A 203 1.86 -29.25 8.79
C TRP A 203 3.25 -28.62 8.83
N GLU A 204 3.48 -27.60 7.99
CA GLU A 204 4.69 -26.78 8.04
C GLU A 204 4.39 -25.47 8.77
N ARG A 205 5.33 -25.00 9.60
CA ARG A 205 5.28 -23.68 10.22
C ARG A 205 5.62 -22.58 9.20
N VAL A 206 4.66 -21.71 8.92
CA VAL A 206 4.78 -20.60 7.94
C VAL A 206 4.80 -19.22 8.58
N GLY A 207 4.43 -19.11 9.85
CA GLY A 207 4.50 -17.85 10.58
C GLY A 207 4.48 -18.01 12.10
N LYS A 208 4.84 -16.93 12.79
CA LYS A 208 4.80 -16.78 14.24
C LYS A 208 4.03 -15.51 14.60
N TRP A 209 3.10 -15.63 15.54
CA TRP A 209 2.34 -14.52 16.09
C TRP A 209 2.72 -14.31 17.55
N LYS A 210 3.20 -13.10 17.87
CA LYS A 210 3.61 -12.73 19.23
C LYS A 210 3.36 -11.25 19.46
N ASP A 211 2.80 -10.90 20.61
CA ASP A 211 2.66 -9.51 21.09
C ASP A 211 2.07 -8.54 20.05
N LYS A 212 0.96 -8.96 19.41
CA LYS A 212 0.25 -8.21 18.34
C LYS A 212 1.02 -8.04 17.02
N SER A 213 2.15 -8.73 16.86
CA SER A 213 2.95 -8.73 15.64
C SER A 213 2.92 -10.09 14.96
N LEU A 214 2.66 -10.08 13.63
CA LEU A 214 2.73 -11.26 12.79
C LEU A 214 4.04 -11.29 12.00
N GLN A 215 4.80 -12.36 12.17
CA GLN A 215 6.00 -12.64 11.37
C GLN A 215 5.74 -13.85 10.49
N MET A 216 5.68 -13.64 9.18
CA MET A 216 5.53 -14.72 8.20
C MET A 216 6.90 -15.04 7.58
N LYS A 217 7.23 -16.33 7.42
CA LYS A 217 8.43 -16.80 6.72
C LYS A 217 8.35 -16.52 5.23
N TYR A 218 7.16 -16.67 4.66
CA TYR A 218 6.82 -16.32 3.30
C TYR A 218 5.33 -15.95 3.21
N TYR A 219 4.94 -15.17 2.20
CA TYR A 219 3.52 -14.91 1.93
C TYR A 219 2.86 -16.20 1.46
N VAL A 220 1.81 -16.64 2.16
CA VAL A 220 1.12 -17.93 1.94
C VAL A 220 0.10 -17.84 0.78
N TRP A 221 0.02 -16.68 0.11
CA TRP A 221 -1.05 -16.33 -0.83
C TRP A 221 -0.52 -15.87 -2.20
N PRO A 222 -1.18 -16.28 -3.30
CA PRO A 222 -1.36 -17.65 -3.80
C PRO A 222 -0.10 -18.13 -4.56
N ARG A 223 0.55 -19.20 -4.06
CA ARG A 223 1.55 -19.98 -4.83
C ARG A 223 0.94 -21.15 -5.61
N PHE A 224 -0.39 -21.26 -5.59
CA PHE A 224 -1.10 -22.39 -6.16
C PHE A 224 -2.24 -21.89 -7.06
N GLU A 225 -1.90 -21.12 -8.08
CA GLU A 225 -2.54 -21.25 -9.39
C GLU A 225 -1.45 -21.96 -10.22
N LEU A 226 -1.63 -23.17 -10.76
CA LEU A 226 -2.09 -23.43 -12.12
C LEU A 226 -1.99 -24.95 -12.43
N TYR A 227 -3.05 -25.50 -13.03
CA TYR A 227 -3.18 -26.76 -13.80
C TYR A 227 -2.67 -28.12 -13.23
N PRO A 228 -3.51 -29.19 -13.22
CA PRO A 228 -3.08 -30.53 -12.79
C PRO A 228 -2.12 -31.24 -13.77
N ASP A 229 -1.84 -30.65 -14.94
CA ASP A 229 -1.27 -31.37 -16.09
C ASP A 229 0.00 -30.73 -16.70
N SER A 230 0.77 -29.92 -15.95
CA SER A 230 2.07 -29.48 -16.46
C SER A 230 3.16 -29.48 -15.40
N GLU A 231 3.99 -30.52 -15.42
CA GLU A 231 5.29 -30.66 -14.74
C GLU A 231 6.35 -29.61 -15.17
N GLU A 232 5.97 -28.46 -15.75
CA GLU A 232 6.94 -27.51 -16.37
C GLU A 232 6.76 -26.02 -16.02
N ARG A 233 5.86 -25.62 -15.11
CA ARG A 233 5.78 -24.21 -14.66
C ARG A 233 6.07 -24.07 -13.18
N GLU A 234 7.35 -24.13 -12.85
CA GLU A 234 7.87 -23.56 -11.61
C GLU A 234 7.76 -22.02 -11.69
N ASP A 235 7.22 -21.41 -10.63
CA ASP A 235 7.32 -19.98 -10.28
C ASP A 235 6.35 -18.95 -10.91
N ASP A 236 5.06 -19.00 -10.56
CA ASP A 236 4.13 -17.85 -10.71
C ASP A 236 4.32 -16.76 -9.61
N HIS A 237 5.43 -16.81 -8.88
CA HIS A 237 5.83 -15.79 -7.91
C HIS A 237 7.06 -15.04 -8.40
N LEU A 238 6.86 -13.78 -8.79
CA LEU A 238 7.88 -12.98 -9.46
C LEU A 238 8.51 -11.99 -8.50
N SER A 239 9.84 -11.96 -8.43
CA SER A 239 10.56 -10.88 -7.77
C SER A 239 10.60 -9.64 -8.69
N ILE A 240 10.08 -8.52 -8.21
CA ILE A 240 9.96 -7.28 -8.98
C ILE A 240 10.77 -6.18 -8.31
N VAL A 241 11.68 -5.58 -9.06
CA VAL A 241 12.47 -4.44 -8.60
C VAL A 241 11.84 -3.12 -9.06
N THR A 242 11.84 -2.12 -8.18
CA THR A 242 11.40 -0.76 -8.49
C THR A 242 12.37 0.28 -7.94
N LEU A 243 12.21 1.52 -8.40
CA LEU A 243 12.92 2.70 -7.93
C LEU A 243 11.93 3.76 -7.45
N GLU A 244 12.33 4.56 -6.47
CA GLU A 244 11.57 5.71 -5.97
C GLU A 244 11.69 6.90 -6.94
N GLU A 245 10.59 7.29 -7.56
CA GLU A 245 10.50 8.44 -8.48
C GLU A 245 9.06 8.97 -8.55
N ALA A 246 8.80 10.15 -7.97
CA ALA A 246 7.47 10.77 -8.02
C ALA A 246 7.19 11.37 -9.41
N PRO A 247 5.97 11.22 -9.96
CA PRO A 247 4.74 10.67 -9.35
C PRO A 247 4.52 9.16 -9.61
N PHE A 248 5.47 8.48 -10.26
CA PHE A 248 5.31 7.10 -10.72
C PHE A 248 5.38 6.07 -9.60
N VAL A 249 6.35 6.22 -8.70
CA VAL A 249 6.57 5.36 -7.54
C VAL A 249 6.99 6.23 -6.37
N ILE A 250 6.12 6.32 -5.36
CA ILE A 250 6.28 7.07 -4.13
C ILE A 250 6.48 6.06 -3.00
N VAL A 251 7.51 6.26 -2.20
CA VAL A 251 7.84 5.38 -1.08
C VAL A 251 7.53 6.09 0.22
N GLU A 252 6.72 5.45 1.06
CA GLU A 252 6.38 5.94 2.39
C GLU A 252 6.85 4.97 3.47
N SER A 253 7.14 5.47 4.67
CA SER A 253 7.35 4.60 5.83
C SER A 253 6.04 3.94 6.24
N VAL A 254 6.14 2.72 6.77
CA VAL A 254 5.01 2.05 7.43
C VAL A 254 4.57 2.90 8.63
N ASP A 255 3.27 3.03 8.82
CA ASP A 255 2.70 3.71 9.98
C ASP A 255 3.06 2.93 11.27
N PRO A 256 3.72 3.55 12.27
CA PRO A 256 4.16 2.86 13.48
C PRO A 256 3.02 2.26 14.30
N LEU A 257 1.81 2.83 14.20
CA LEU A 257 0.65 2.38 14.97
C LEU A 257 -0.05 1.18 14.30
N SER A 258 -0.15 1.19 12.97
CA SER A 258 -0.79 0.12 12.19
C SER A 258 0.14 -1.05 11.88
N GLY A 259 1.47 -0.82 11.83
CA GLY A 259 2.48 -1.85 11.53
C GLY A 259 2.38 -2.50 10.14
N THR A 260 1.47 -2.03 9.29
CA THR A 260 1.14 -2.57 7.96
C THR A 260 0.85 -1.45 6.96
N CYS A 261 0.87 -1.78 5.67
CA CYS A 261 0.59 -0.82 4.58
C CYS A 261 -0.92 -0.64 4.36
N MET A 262 -1.35 0.58 4.03
CA MET A 262 -2.76 0.96 3.78
C MET A 262 -3.25 0.55 2.38
N ARG A 263 -4.57 0.63 2.12
CA ARG A 263 -5.27 0.08 0.92
C ARG A 263 -4.57 0.33 -0.43
N ASN A 264 -4.07 1.54 -0.67
CA ASN A 264 -3.51 1.92 -1.97
C ASN A 264 -2.00 1.68 -2.06
N THR A 265 -1.33 1.37 -0.96
CA THR A 265 0.09 1.05 -0.95
C THR A 265 0.31 -0.46 -1.06
N VAL A 266 1.52 -0.85 -1.47
CA VAL A 266 1.99 -2.23 -1.52
C VAL A 266 3.22 -2.31 -0.61
N PRO A 267 3.35 -3.34 0.22
CA PRO A 267 4.58 -3.54 0.97
C PRO A 267 5.74 -3.73 0.00
N CYS A 268 6.80 -2.95 0.18
CA CYS A 268 8.03 -3.08 -0.57
C CYS A 268 9.23 -3.11 0.37
N GLN A 269 10.21 -3.94 0.06
CA GLN A 269 11.38 -4.12 0.93
C GLN A 269 12.54 -3.26 0.42
N LYS A 270 13.24 -2.58 1.33
CA LYS A 270 14.50 -1.91 1.02
C LYS A 270 15.62 -2.59 1.80
N ARG A 271 16.58 -3.16 1.08
CA ARG A 271 17.79 -3.72 1.68
C ARG A 271 18.67 -2.57 2.15
N ILE A 272 19.02 -2.55 3.43
CA ILE A 272 20.00 -1.62 3.98
C ILE A 272 21.35 -2.31 3.97
N VAL A 273 22.29 -1.75 3.20
CA VAL A 273 23.69 -2.16 3.28
C VAL A 273 24.33 -1.31 4.37
N THR A 274 24.42 -1.84 5.58
CA THR A 274 25.19 -1.20 6.65
C THR A 274 26.66 -1.53 6.42
N GLU A 275 27.48 -0.52 6.15
CA GLU A 275 28.91 -0.69 5.81
C GLU A 275 29.76 -1.37 6.92
N ASN A 276 29.19 -1.60 8.11
CA ASN A 276 29.95 -2.00 9.31
C ASN A 276 29.67 -3.40 9.86
N LYS A 277 28.97 -4.29 9.14
CA LYS A 277 28.82 -5.69 9.59
C LYS A 277 28.92 -6.66 8.42
N THR A 278 30.02 -7.40 8.36
CA THR A 278 30.31 -8.40 7.31
C THR A 278 29.63 -9.75 7.52
N ASP A 279 29.01 -10.01 8.67
CA ASP A 279 28.54 -11.36 9.04
C ASP A 279 27.10 -11.44 9.60
N GLU A 280 26.30 -10.37 9.51
CA GLU A 280 24.87 -10.42 9.87
C GLU A 280 24.00 -10.40 8.60
N GLU A 281 22.93 -11.21 8.59
CA GLU A 281 21.90 -11.20 7.54
C GLU A 281 21.50 -9.75 7.19
N PRO A 282 21.41 -9.40 5.89
CA PRO A 282 21.13 -8.04 5.49
C PRO A 282 19.79 -7.59 6.09
N ASP A 283 19.80 -6.45 6.79
CA ASP A 283 18.59 -5.91 7.39
C ASP A 283 17.67 -5.35 6.29
N TYR A 284 16.42 -5.80 6.27
CA TYR A 284 15.41 -5.40 5.31
C TYR A 284 14.38 -4.52 6.00
N VAL A 285 14.29 -3.26 5.56
CA VAL A 285 13.27 -2.35 6.07
C VAL A 285 12.05 -2.41 5.17
N LYS A 286 10.92 -2.77 5.77
CA LYS A 286 9.61 -2.71 5.12
C LYS A 286 9.19 -1.26 4.93
N LYS A 287 8.80 -0.93 3.70
CA LYS A 287 8.26 0.36 3.26
C LYS A 287 6.94 0.12 2.54
N CYS A 288 6.20 1.19 2.31
CA CYS A 288 4.94 1.16 1.57
C CYS A 288 5.10 1.93 0.27
N CYS A 289 5.04 1.24 -0.87
CA CYS A 289 5.16 1.81 -2.20
C CYS A 289 3.77 2.09 -2.79
N LYS A 290 3.57 3.24 -3.41
CA LYS A 290 2.35 3.62 -4.16
C LYS A 290 2.69 4.41 -5.40
N GLY A 291 1.72 4.65 -6.28
CA GLY A 291 1.89 5.51 -7.45
C GLY A 291 1.45 4.82 -8.73
N PHE A 292 1.58 5.54 -9.84
CA PHE A 292 1.05 5.12 -11.12
C PHE A 292 1.56 3.76 -11.59
N CYS A 293 2.87 3.49 -11.46
CA CYS A 293 3.44 2.21 -11.89
C CYS A 293 3.03 1.05 -10.98
N ILE A 294 2.82 1.33 -9.68
CA ILE A 294 2.35 0.33 -8.71
C ILE A 294 0.88 -0.04 -8.98
N ASP A 295 0.06 0.94 -9.36
CA ASP A 295 -1.35 0.69 -9.70
C ASP A 295 -1.50 -0.10 -11.02
N ILE A 296 -0.64 0.16 -12.00
CA ILE A 296 -0.54 -0.66 -13.21
C ILE A 296 -0.12 -2.08 -12.84
N LEU A 297 0.92 -2.25 -12.03
CA LEU A 297 1.38 -3.57 -11.59
C LEU A 297 0.27 -4.35 -10.89
N LYS A 298 -0.48 -3.72 -9.98
CA LYS A 298 -1.66 -4.32 -9.33
C LYS A 298 -2.73 -4.77 -10.33
N LYS A 299 -2.98 -3.99 -11.39
CA LYS A 299 -3.97 -4.35 -12.42
C LYS A 299 -3.49 -5.50 -13.28
N ILE A 300 -2.21 -5.50 -13.68
CA ILE A 300 -1.62 -6.58 -14.47
C ILE A 300 -1.60 -7.87 -13.64
N SER A 301 -1.19 -7.82 -12.38
CA SER A 301 -1.16 -9.00 -11.51
C SER A 301 -2.55 -9.60 -11.33
N LYS A 302 -3.61 -8.79 -11.21
CA LYS A 302 -4.99 -9.25 -11.13
C LYS A 302 -5.51 -9.83 -12.45
N SER A 303 -5.11 -9.25 -13.59
CA SER A 303 -5.59 -9.68 -14.91
C SER A 303 -4.88 -10.95 -15.40
N VAL A 304 -3.58 -11.06 -15.16
CA VAL A 304 -2.74 -12.18 -15.55
C VAL A 304 -2.73 -13.28 -14.48
N LYS A 305 -3.07 -12.92 -13.23
CA LYS A 305 -3.14 -13.80 -12.06
C LYS A 305 -1.77 -14.39 -11.69
N PHE A 306 -0.86 -13.51 -11.28
CA PHE A 306 0.43 -13.90 -10.69
C PHE A 306 0.66 -13.16 -9.38
N THR A 307 1.59 -13.69 -8.58
CA THR A 307 2.02 -13.06 -7.32
C THR A 307 3.39 -12.46 -7.46
N TYR A 308 3.69 -11.45 -6.64
CA TYR A 308 4.97 -10.77 -6.73
C TYR A 308 5.45 -10.24 -5.39
N ASP A 309 6.77 -10.22 -5.25
CA ASP A 309 7.47 -9.54 -4.17
C ASP A 309 8.12 -8.27 -4.71
N LEU A 310 7.72 -7.11 -4.18
CA LEU A 310 8.23 -5.82 -4.60
C LEU A 310 9.40 -5.39 -3.70
N TYR A 311 10.53 -5.02 -4.31
CA TYR A 311 11.66 -4.48 -3.57
C TYR A 311 12.29 -3.27 -4.27
N LEU A 312 12.90 -2.41 -3.47
CA LEU A 312 13.60 -1.21 -3.94
C LEU A 312 15.04 -1.54 -4.28
N VAL A 313 15.50 -1.04 -5.42
CA VAL A 313 16.90 -1.17 -5.84
C VAL A 313 17.83 -0.53 -4.80
N THR A 314 18.90 -1.25 -4.42
CA THR A 314 19.86 -0.80 -3.40
C THR A 314 20.61 0.47 -3.81
N ASN A 315 20.98 0.56 -5.08
CA ASN A 315 21.85 1.62 -5.59
C ASN A 315 21.09 2.90 -5.99
N GLY A 316 19.75 2.90 -5.92
CA GLY A 316 18.92 4.07 -6.22
C GLY A 316 19.03 4.58 -7.66
N LYS A 317 19.39 3.72 -8.63
CA LYS A 317 19.62 4.11 -10.04
C LYS A 317 18.84 3.20 -10.98
N HIS A 318 18.33 3.74 -12.09
CA HIS A 318 17.62 2.96 -13.13
C HIS A 318 18.53 1.91 -13.77
N GLY A 319 19.75 2.31 -14.11
CA GLY A 319 20.76 1.41 -14.62
C GLY A 319 21.62 2.04 -15.69
N LYS A 320 22.92 1.80 -15.59
CA LYS A 320 23.96 2.28 -16.49
C LYS A 320 25.03 1.20 -16.58
N LYS A 321 25.61 1.03 -17.76
CA LYS A 321 26.75 0.16 -17.98
C LYS A 321 28.02 0.83 -17.46
N ILE A 322 28.69 0.20 -16.50
CA ILE A 322 29.97 0.66 -15.92
C ILE A 322 30.96 -0.50 -16.09
N ASN A 323 32.05 -0.25 -16.82
CA ASN A 323 33.10 -1.25 -17.07
C ASN A 323 32.57 -2.58 -17.62
N GLY A 324 31.56 -2.53 -18.50
CA GLY A 324 30.93 -3.71 -19.09
C GLY A 324 29.80 -4.34 -18.27
N THR A 325 29.65 -3.98 -17.00
CA THR A 325 28.62 -4.54 -16.10
C THR A 325 27.47 -3.57 -15.90
N TRP A 326 26.24 -4.09 -15.90
CA TRP A 326 25.04 -3.31 -15.63
C TRP A 326 24.81 -3.11 -14.13
N ASN A 327 24.52 -1.88 -13.74
CA ASN A 327 24.08 -1.50 -12.40
C ASN A 327 22.56 -1.21 -12.42
N GLY A 328 21.97 -1.02 -11.24
CA GLY A 328 20.64 -0.46 -11.03
C GLY A 328 19.56 -1.50 -11.20
N MET A 329 18.35 -1.03 -11.52
CA MET A 329 17.23 -1.92 -11.82
C MET A 329 17.56 -2.87 -12.98
N ILE A 330 18.21 -2.37 -14.04
CA ILE A 330 18.67 -3.21 -15.16
C ILE A 330 19.66 -4.29 -14.68
N GLY A 331 20.62 -3.92 -13.83
CA GLY A 331 21.60 -4.87 -13.29
C GLY A 331 20.96 -6.00 -12.48
N GLU A 332 19.94 -5.69 -11.67
CA GLU A 332 19.20 -6.69 -10.89
C GLU A 332 18.43 -7.69 -11.77
N VAL A 333 17.89 -7.23 -12.90
CA VAL A 333 17.22 -8.11 -13.89
C VAL A 333 18.24 -8.97 -14.64
N VAL A 334 19.33 -8.37 -15.12
CA VAL A 334 20.40 -9.09 -15.86
C VAL A 334 21.06 -10.15 -14.97
N THR A 335 21.21 -9.89 -13.66
CA THR A 335 21.74 -10.85 -12.69
C THR A 335 20.70 -11.87 -12.21
N LYS A 336 19.48 -11.84 -12.75
CA LYS A 336 18.35 -12.72 -12.39
C LYS A 336 17.96 -12.67 -10.91
N ARG A 337 18.21 -11.54 -10.23
CA ARG A 337 17.68 -11.29 -8.88
C ARG A 337 16.23 -10.83 -8.91
N ALA A 338 15.90 -10.03 -9.92
CA ALA A 338 14.54 -9.68 -10.29
C ALA A 338 14.17 -10.37 -11.60
N TYR A 339 12.93 -10.84 -11.68
CA TYR A 339 12.33 -11.29 -12.94
C TYR A 339 11.90 -10.10 -13.81
N MET A 340 11.39 -9.04 -13.17
CA MET A 340 10.89 -7.85 -13.85
C MET A 340 11.30 -6.57 -13.11
N ALA A 341 11.52 -5.50 -13.86
CA ALA A 341 11.65 -4.15 -13.31
C ALA A 341 10.44 -3.31 -13.70
N VAL A 342 9.88 -2.57 -12.73
CA VAL A 342 8.74 -1.67 -12.95
C VAL A 342 9.11 -0.27 -12.47
N GLY A 343 8.84 0.74 -13.29
CA GLY A 343 9.15 2.13 -12.98
C GLY A 343 9.19 3.01 -14.23
N SER A 344 9.61 4.26 -14.04
CA SER A 344 9.88 5.27 -15.09
C SER A 344 11.21 4.99 -15.79
N LEU A 345 11.32 3.81 -16.41
CA LEU A 345 12.52 3.39 -17.12
C LEU A 345 12.44 3.78 -18.60
N THR A 346 13.40 4.58 -19.06
CA THR A 346 13.49 4.97 -20.47
C THR A 346 14.00 3.84 -21.35
N ILE A 347 13.31 3.61 -22.47
CA ILE A 347 13.71 2.65 -23.51
C ILE A 347 14.86 3.26 -24.31
N ASN A 348 15.97 2.53 -24.41
CA ASN A 348 17.14 2.91 -25.19
C ASN A 348 17.68 1.66 -25.90
N GLU A 349 18.42 1.82 -27.00
CA GLU A 349 19.01 0.73 -27.77
C GLU A 349 19.93 -0.14 -26.89
N GLU A 350 20.88 0.50 -26.19
CA GLU A 350 21.83 -0.20 -25.30
C GLU A 350 21.13 -1.03 -24.20
N ARG A 351 19.96 -0.58 -23.72
CA ARG A 351 19.17 -1.33 -22.73
C ARG A 351 18.36 -2.45 -23.37
N SER A 352 17.86 -2.23 -24.58
CA SER A 352 17.04 -3.21 -25.31
C SER A 352 17.85 -4.40 -25.81
N GLU A 353 19.18 -4.28 -25.89
CA GLU A 353 20.09 -5.41 -26.18
C GLU A 353 20.18 -6.42 -25.03
N VAL A 354 19.89 -6.01 -23.79
CA VAL A 354 20.11 -6.85 -22.59
C VAL A 354 18.83 -7.20 -21.84
N VAL A 355 17.75 -6.44 -22.04
CA VAL A 355 16.44 -6.71 -21.45
C VAL A 355 15.33 -6.43 -22.46
N ASP A 356 14.24 -7.17 -22.36
CA ASP A 356 13.04 -6.95 -23.17
C ASP A 356 12.15 -5.88 -22.52
N PHE A 357 11.61 -4.98 -23.35
CA PHE A 357 10.68 -3.93 -22.91
C PHE A 357 9.25 -4.27 -23.29
N SER A 358 8.31 -3.89 -22.42
CA SER A 358 6.89 -3.87 -22.74
C SER A 358 6.54 -2.67 -23.64
N VAL A 359 5.31 -2.66 -24.14
CA VAL A 359 4.77 -1.51 -24.87
C VAL A 359 4.75 -0.29 -23.93
N PRO A 360 5.28 0.87 -24.34
CA PRO A 360 5.27 2.06 -23.51
C PRO A 360 3.83 2.48 -23.19
N PHE A 361 3.56 2.77 -21.90
CA PHE A 361 2.23 3.11 -21.41
C PHE A 361 2.00 4.62 -21.27
N ILE A 362 3.06 5.44 -21.34
CA ILE A 362 3.01 6.90 -21.43
C ILE A 362 4.02 7.34 -22.49
N GLU A 363 3.59 8.26 -23.37
CA GLU A 363 4.47 8.94 -24.30
C GLU A 363 5.20 10.08 -23.57
N THR A 364 6.41 9.80 -23.08
CA THR A 364 7.31 10.82 -22.55
C THR A 364 8.53 10.98 -23.45
N GLY A 365 8.88 12.22 -23.78
CA GLY A 365 10.08 12.57 -24.53
C GLY A 365 10.98 13.55 -23.78
N ILE A 366 12.14 13.85 -24.36
CA ILE A 366 13.04 14.88 -23.84
C ILE A 366 12.36 16.24 -24.03
N SER A 367 12.04 16.91 -22.93
CA SER A 367 11.46 18.26 -22.93
C SER A 367 12.33 19.19 -22.08
N VAL A 368 12.53 20.42 -22.54
CA VAL A 368 13.22 21.44 -21.76
C VAL A 368 12.19 22.26 -21.00
N MET A 369 12.29 22.23 -19.66
CA MET A 369 11.49 23.09 -18.80
C MET A 369 12.28 24.37 -18.51
N VAL A 370 11.77 25.51 -18.97
CA VAL A 370 12.32 26.82 -18.64
C VAL A 370 11.25 27.67 -17.95
N SER A 371 11.65 28.42 -16.93
CA SER A 371 10.81 29.50 -16.45
C SER A 371 10.64 30.50 -17.58
N ARG A 372 9.39 30.85 -17.90
CA ARG A 372 9.12 31.91 -18.86
C ARG A 372 9.74 33.21 -18.36
N SER A 373 10.87 33.63 -18.92
CA SER A 373 11.35 35.00 -18.74
C SER A 373 10.50 35.88 -19.67
N ASN A 374 10.10 37.05 -19.18
CA ASN A 374 9.39 38.07 -19.95
C ASN A 374 10.35 38.72 -20.98
N GLY A 375 11.00 37.90 -21.82
CA GLY A 375 12.08 38.28 -22.72
C GLY A 375 11.67 38.50 -24.16
N THR A 376 10.37 38.51 -24.48
CA THR A 376 9.91 39.10 -25.74
C THR A 376 9.85 40.60 -25.52
N VAL A 377 10.87 41.32 -25.98
CA VAL A 377 10.77 42.76 -26.18
C VAL A 377 9.52 43.02 -27.00
N SER A 378 8.54 43.69 -26.39
CA SER A 378 7.32 44.07 -27.08
C SER A 378 7.70 44.90 -28.31
N PRO A 379 7.05 44.72 -29.48
CA PRO A 379 7.25 45.59 -30.63
C PRO A 379 7.04 47.09 -30.33
N SER A 380 6.37 47.41 -29.21
CA SER A 380 6.18 48.76 -28.69
C SER A 380 7.42 49.35 -27.99
N ALA A 381 8.49 48.58 -27.76
CA ALA A 381 9.72 49.06 -27.12
C ALA A 381 10.40 50.20 -27.89
N PHE A 382 10.12 50.33 -29.20
CA PHE A 382 10.59 51.46 -30.01
C PHE A 382 9.89 52.78 -29.65
N LEU A 383 8.63 52.73 -29.21
CA LEU A 383 7.85 53.90 -28.82
C LEU A 383 8.00 54.23 -27.32
N GLU A 384 8.44 53.27 -26.51
CA GLU A 384 8.68 53.39 -25.08
C GLU A 384 9.61 54.56 -24.65
N PRO A 385 10.69 54.90 -25.38
CA PRO A 385 11.50 56.08 -25.04
C PRO A 385 10.84 57.43 -25.37
N PHE A 386 9.77 57.46 -26.19
CA PHE A 386 9.03 58.67 -26.51
C PHE A 386 7.66 58.64 -25.81
N SER A 387 7.55 59.27 -24.63
CA SER A 387 6.26 59.43 -23.98
C SER A 387 5.30 60.26 -24.86
N ALA A 388 4.00 60.08 -24.69
CA ALA A 388 2.99 60.86 -25.41
C ALA A 388 3.22 62.37 -25.28
N ASP A 389 3.78 62.81 -24.14
CA ASP A 389 4.15 64.19 -23.88
C ASP A 389 5.23 64.70 -24.85
N VAL A 390 6.23 63.88 -25.21
CA VAL A 390 7.28 64.29 -26.17
C VAL A 390 6.71 64.50 -27.57
N TRP A 391 5.76 63.66 -27.98
CA TRP A 391 5.05 63.83 -29.27
C TRP A 391 4.24 65.12 -29.31
N VAL A 392 3.53 65.43 -28.21
CA VAL A 392 2.77 66.68 -28.08
C VAL A 392 3.74 67.87 -28.10
N MET A 393 4.86 67.80 -27.37
CA MET A 393 5.87 68.84 -27.34
C MET A 393 6.51 69.08 -28.72
N MET A 394 6.79 68.02 -29.48
CA MET A 394 7.32 68.14 -30.84
C MET A 394 6.32 68.87 -31.76
N PHE A 395 5.03 68.55 -31.66
CA PHE A 395 3.97 69.22 -32.42
C PHE A 395 3.83 70.70 -32.04
N VAL A 396 3.83 71.01 -30.75
CA VAL A 396 3.75 72.40 -30.25
C VAL A 396 4.96 73.22 -30.69
N MET A 397 6.17 72.67 -30.59
CA MET A 397 7.39 73.36 -31.04
C MET A 397 7.39 73.60 -32.56
N LEU A 398 6.97 72.62 -33.36
CA LEU A 398 6.79 72.79 -34.81
C LEU A 398 5.83 73.94 -35.14
N LEU A 399 4.68 74.00 -34.46
CA LEU A 399 3.71 75.07 -34.65
C LEU A 399 4.29 76.44 -34.27
N ILE A 400 4.97 76.56 -33.13
CA ILE A 400 5.58 77.83 -32.69
C ILE A 400 6.64 78.29 -33.68
N ILE A 401 7.56 77.41 -34.10
CA ILE A 401 8.63 77.76 -35.04
C ILE A 401 8.04 78.17 -36.38
N SER A 402 7.02 77.46 -36.88
CA SER A 402 6.35 77.82 -38.12
C SER A 402 5.63 79.18 -38.03
N ALA A 403 4.97 79.48 -36.91
CA ALA A 403 4.30 80.75 -36.67
C ALA A 403 5.31 81.91 -36.58
N VAL A 404 6.43 81.71 -35.87
CA VAL A 404 7.51 82.71 -35.78
C VAL A 404 8.16 82.92 -37.14
N ALA A 405 8.45 81.85 -37.89
CA ALA A 405 9.02 81.96 -39.23
C ALA A 405 8.08 82.75 -40.16
N VAL A 406 6.78 82.42 -40.18
CA VAL A 406 5.78 83.17 -40.96
C VAL A 406 5.71 84.63 -40.49
N PHE A 407 5.68 84.89 -39.19
CA PHE A 407 5.65 86.25 -38.65
C PHE A 407 6.89 87.07 -39.05
N VAL A 408 8.09 86.49 -38.97
CA VAL A 408 9.35 87.13 -39.40
C VAL A 408 9.34 87.38 -40.91
N PHE A 409 8.91 86.39 -41.70
CA PHE A 409 8.80 86.56 -43.14
C PHE A 409 7.77 87.63 -43.53
N GLU A 410 6.62 87.71 -42.86
CA GLU A 410 5.63 88.75 -43.10
C GLU A 410 6.08 90.14 -42.62
N TYR A 411 6.88 90.22 -41.55
CA TYR A 411 7.39 91.47 -41.00
C TYR A 411 8.52 92.08 -41.84
N PHE A 412 9.44 91.25 -42.37
CA PHE A 412 10.57 91.72 -43.19
C PHE A 412 10.29 91.70 -44.71
N SER A 413 9.24 91.01 -45.17
CA SER A 413 8.88 90.99 -46.59
C SER A 413 8.21 92.31 -47.00
N PRO A 414 8.68 92.98 -48.08
CA PRO A 414 8.10 94.23 -48.57
C PRO A 414 6.68 94.10 -49.14
N VAL A 415 6.08 92.89 -49.11
CA VAL A 415 4.75 92.55 -49.66
C VAL A 415 3.79 91.97 -48.60
N GLY A 416 4.10 92.12 -47.30
CA GLY A 416 3.32 91.56 -46.19
C GLY A 416 1.96 92.24 -45.90
N TYR A 417 1.13 91.56 -45.11
CA TYR A 417 -0.31 91.82 -44.90
C TYR A 417 -0.67 93.28 -44.54
N ASN A 418 0.21 94.02 -43.84
CA ASN A 418 -0.05 95.39 -43.41
C ASN A 418 0.13 96.49 -44.49
N ARG A 419 0.51 96.16 -45.74
CA ARG A 419 0.50 97.13 -46.86
C ARG A 419 -0.53 96.83 -47.95
N CYS A 420 -1.14 95.65 -47.96
CA CYS A 420 -2.14 95.29 -48.97
C CYS A 420 -3.49 96.03 -48.80
N LEU A 421 -3.73 96.64 -47.63
CA LEU A 421 -4.85 97.57 -47.43
C LEU A 421 -4.58 99.00 -47.93
N ALA A 422 -3.33 99.38 -48.20
CA ALA A 422 -2.96 100.74 -48.63
C ALA A 422 -2.72 100.87 -50.15
N ASP A 423 -2.40 99.78 -50.84
CA ASP A 423 -2.20 99.79 -52.30
C ASP A 423 -2.86 98.54 -52.88
N GLY A 424 -4.02 98.71 -53.51
CA GLY A 424 -4.88 97.64 -54.03
C GLY A 424 -4.30 96.95 -55.27
N ARG A 425 -3.14 96.31 -55.13
CA ARG A 425 -2.49 95.52 -56.17
C ARG A 425 -2.32 94.07 -55.74
N GLU A 426 -2.72 93.17 -56.62
CA GLU A 426 -2.63 91.72 -56.41
C GLU A 426 -1.17 91.26 -56.20
N PRO A 427 -0.87 90.43 -55.19
CA PRO A 427 0.49 90.03 -54.89
C PRO A 427 1.01 88.97 -55.88
N GLY A 428 1.85 89.39 -56.83
CA GLY A 428 2.57 88.52 -57.77
C GLY A 428 3.84 87.87 -57.21
N GLY A 429 3.81 87.38 -55.96
CA GLY A 429 4.90 86.63 -55.33
C GLY A 429 4.43 85.25 -54.86
N PRO A 430 5.31 84.24 -54.75
CA PRO A 430 4.91 82.91 -54.28
C PRO A 430 4.39 83.02 -52.83
N SER A 431 3.11 82.72 -52.61
CA SER A 431 2.55 82.69 -51.26
C SER A 431 3.24 81.60 -50.44
N PHE A 432 3.90 82.02 -49.37
CA PHE A 432 4.51 81.11 -48.41
C PHE A 432 3.40 80.62 -47.46
N THR A 433 2.71 79.57 -47.86
CA THR A 433 1.62 78.96 -47.07
C THR A 433 2.18 78.21 -45.87
N ILE A 434 1.46 78.21 -44.74
CA ILE A 434 1.79 77.46 -43.51
C ILE A 434 2.17 75.99 -43.81
N GLY A 435 1.49 75.35 -44.76
CA GLY A 435 1.81 73.97 -45.17
C GLY A 435 3.23 73.79 -45.77
N LYS A 436 3.77 74.79 -46.47
CA LYS A 436 5.15 74.75 -47.00
C LYS A 436 6.20 74.94 -45.90
N ALA A 437 5.88 75.78 -44.91
CA ALA A 437 6.74 76.00 -43.74
C ALA A 437 6.85 74.73 -42.88
N ILE A 438 5.71 74.07 -42.62
CA ILE A 438 5.67 72.81 -41.88
C ILE A 438 6.41 71.70 -42.64
N TRP A 439 6.22 71.60 -43.96
CA TRP A 439 6.88 70.60 -44.78
C TRP A 439 8.41 70.75 -44.79
N LEU A 440 8.93 71.98 -44.80
CA LEU A 440 10.37 72.28 -44.67
C LEU A 440 10.95 72.00 -43.27
N LEU A 441 10.12 72.02 -42.24
CA LEU A 441 10.54 71.77 -40.86
C LEU A 441 10.49 70.30 -40.48
N TRP A 442 9.61 69.53 -41.14
CA TRP A 442 9.35 68.14 -40.81
C TRP A 442 10.04 67.15 -41.77
N GLY A 443 10.29 67.57 -43.01
CA GLY A 443 11.16 66.87 -43.96
C GLY A 443 12.59 67.36 -43.84
#